data_AF-A0A846GL12-F1
#
_entry.id   AF-A0A846GL12-F1
#
_cell.length_a   1.000
_cell.length_b   1.000
_cell.length_c   1.000
_cell.angle_alpha   90.00
_cell.angle_beta   90.00
_cell.angle_gamma   90.00
#
_symmetry.space_group_name_H-M   'P 1'
#
loop_
_entity.id
_entity.type
_entity.pdbx_description
1 polymer ?
#
loop_
_entity_poly.entity_id
_entity_poly.type
_entity_poly.pdbx_seq_one_letter_code
_entity_poly.pdbx_strand_id
1 'polypeptide(L)' 'MGKRTGRPPIHGEAKKSHTVRTTDAAWDGLKEMADRAGLTLSEYLEALGKTGLLILLTATS' A
#
# COMPACT_ATOMS: atom_id res chain seq x y z
N MET A 1 -31.61 -7.30 -15.29
CA MET A 1 -30.53 -7.57 -14.32
C MET A 1 -29.36 -6.64 -14.64
N GLY A 2 -29.25 -5.49 -13.96
CA GLY A 2 -28.21 -4.49 -14.25
C GLY A 2 -26.83 -5.00 -13.86
N LYS A 3 -25.84 -4.89 -14.76
CA LYS A 3 -24.45 -5.22 -14.46
C LYS A 3 -23.95 -4.29 -13.35
N ARG A 4 -23.58 -4.86 -12.20
CA ARG A 4 -22.84 -4.15 -11.14
C ARG A 4 -21.40 -3.94 -11.62
N THR A 5 -21.18 -2.95 -12.47
CA THR A 5 -19.83 -2.54 -12.86
C THR A 5 -19.19 -1.81 -11.68
N GLY A 6 -18.33 -2.50 -10.94
CA GLY A 6 -17.49 -1.87 -9.90
C GLY A 6 -16.57 -0.79 -10.49
N ARG A 7 -15.93 0.00 -9.62
CA ARG A 7 -15.01 1.08 -10.03
C ARG A 7 -13.94 0.52 -10.98
N PRO A 8 -13.70 1.17 -12.14
CA PRO A 8 -12.64 0.79 -13.06
C PRO A 8 -11.26 0.72 -12.37
N PRO A 9 -10.33 -0.14 -12.83
CA PRO A 9 -8.97 -0.19 -12.31
C PRO A 9 -8.21 1.11 -12.59
N ILE A 10 -7.39 1.56 -11.64
CA ILE A 10 -6.65 2.84 -11.74
C ILE A 10 -5.54 2.77 -12.80
N HIS A 11 -4.96 1.58 -13.03
CA HIS A 11 -3.79 1.38 -13.91
C HIS A 11 -4.07 0.49 -15.13
N GLY A 12 -5.34 0.28 -15.50
CA GLY A 12 -5.71 -0.58 -16.65
C GLY A 12 -5.46 -2.09 -16.45
N GLU A 13 -4.71 -2.49 -15.41
CA GLU A 13 -4.52 -3.87 -15.03
C GLU A 13 -5.66 -4.40 -14.15
N ALA A 14 -5.92 -5.70 -14.24
CA ALA A 14 -6.85 -6.37 -13.33
C ALA A 14 -6.35 -6.24 -11.89
N LYS A 15 -7.22 -5.75 -10.99
CA LYS A 15 -6.91 -5.68 -9.56
C LYS A 15 -6.57 -7.08 -9.05
N LYS A 16 -5.35 -7.24 -8.54
CA LYS A 16 -4.91 -8.45 -7.84
C LYS A 16 -4.93 -8.19 -6.34
N SER A 17 -5.56 -9.09 -5.61
CA SER A 17 -5.54 -9.08 -4.15
C SER A 17 -4.30 -9.83 -3.67
N HIS A 18 -3.53 -9.21 -2.78
CA HIS A 18 -2.41 -9.84 -2.09
C HIS A 18 -2.66 -9.81 -0.58
N THR A 19 -2.34 -10.91 0.10
CA THR A 19 -2.47 -11.02 1.55
C THR A 19 -1.09 -10.95 2.19
N VAL A 20 -0.88 -10.02 3.11
CA VAL A 20 0.33 -9.91 3.91
C VAL A 20 0.03 -10.44 5.32
N ARG A 21 0.90 -11.28 5.86
CA ARG A 21 0.83 -11.74 7.25
C ARG A 21 2.00 -11.15 8.02
N THR A 22 1.69 -10.58 9.16
CA THR A 22 2.61 -9.83 10.01
C THR A 22 2.14 -9.98 11.44
N THR A 23 3.03 -9.80 12.41
CA THR A 23 2.63 -9.66 13.81
C THR A 23 1.83 -8.37 14.00
N ASP A 24 1.09 -8.27 15.11
CA ASP A 24 0.33 -7.05 15.42
C ASP A 24 1.27 -5.84 15.55
N ALA A 25 2.40 -6.02 16.23
CA ALA A 25 3.42 -4.95 16.37
C ALA A 25 3.96 -4.47 15.02
N ALA A 26 4.25 -5.39 14.09
CA ALA A 26 4.71 -4.99 12.76
C ALA A 26 3.56 -4.39 11.92
N TRP A 27 2.31 -4.79 12.14
CA TRP A 27 1.15 -4.19 11.48
C TRP A 27 0.93 -2.75 11.91
N ASP A 28 1.06 -2.45 13.20
CA ASP A 28 0.96 -1.08 13.72
C ASP A 28 2.14 -0.23 13.25
N GLY A 29 3.36 -0.78 13.25
CA GLY A 29 4.53 -0.10 12.69
C GLY A 29 4.36 0.24 11.19
N LEU A 30 3.75 -0.65 10.40
CA LEU A 30 3.46 -0.37 8.99
C LEU A 30 2.47 0.80 8.81
N LYS A 31 1.47 0.92 9.67
CA LYS A 31 0.53 2.06 9.64
C LYS A 31 1.22 3.37 9.97
N GLU A 32 2.07 3.39 11.00
CA GLU A 32 2.85 4.57 11.36
C GLU A 32 3.79 5.00 10.23
N MET A 33 4.46 4.05 9.58
CA MET A 33 5.34 4.35 8.45
C MET A 33 4.57 4.89 7.24
N ALA A 34 3.39 4.33 6.95
CA ALA A 34 2.52 4.83 5.89
C ALA A 34 2.08 6.28 6.16
N ASP A 35 1.65 6.56 7.39
CA ASP A 35 1.24 7.91 7.83
C ASP A 35 2.39 8.92 7.70
N ARG A 36 3.60 8.56 8.17
CA ARG A 36 4.80 9.40 8.02
C ARG A 36 5.20 9.65 6.57
N ALA A 37 4.92 8.70 5.68
CA ALA A 37 5.17 8.83 4.25
C ALA A 37 4.07 9.63 3.53
N GLY A 38 2.98 9.99 4.21
CA GLY A 38 1.81 10.65 3.59
C GLY A 38 1.06 9.74 2.61
N LEU A 39 1.12 8.42 2.82
CA LEU A 39 0.52 7.40 1.96
C LEU A 39 -0.57 6.63 2.71
N THR A 40 -1.54 6.09 1.98
CA THR A 40 -2.39 5.03 2.54
C THR A 40 -1.56 3.77 2.79
N LEU A 41 -1.97 2.93 3.74
CA LEU A 41 -1.30 1.67 4.01
C LEU A 41 -1.16 0.77 2.77
N SER A 42 -2.18 0.75 1.90
CA SER A 42 -2.13 0.00 0.63
C SER A 42 -1.08 0.54 -0.33
N GLU A 43 -0.98 1.87 -0.48
CA GLU A 43 0.02 2.48 -1.36
C GLU A 43 1.43 2.27 -0.82
N TYR A 44 1.59 2.37 0.50
CA TYR A 44 2.85 2.09 1.17
C TYR A 44 3.30 0.63 0.96
N LEU A 45 2.40 -0.34 1.15
CA LEU A 45 2.69 -1.75 0.93
C LEU A 45 2.97 -2.08 -0.55
N GLU A 46 2.28 -1.41 -1.48
CA GLU A 46 2.52 -1.58 -2.91
C GLU A 46 3.90 -1.05 -3.29
N ALA A 47 4.28 0.14 -2.79
CA ALA A 47 5.62 0.69 -2.98
C ALA A 47 6.68 -0.25 -2.40
N LEU A 48 6.46 -0.76 -1.18
CA LEU A 48 7.39 -1.67 -0.49
C LEU A 48 7.56 -3.00 -1.24
N GLY A 49 6.46 -3.57 -1.75
CA GLY A 49 6.48 -4.79 -2.54
C GLY A 49 7.11 -4.63 -3.93
N LYS A 50 7.06 -3.42 -4.51
CA LYS A 50 7.67 -3.11 -5.82
C LYS A 50 9.17 -2.82 -5.72
N THR A 51 9.59 -2.05 -4.71
CA THR A 51 10.98 -1.56 -4.64
C THR A 51 11.89 -2.42 -3.76
N GLY A 52 11.33 -3.29 -2.89
CA GLY A 52 12.10 -4.14 -1.98
C GLY A 52 12.84 -3.40 -0.86
N LEU A 53 12.99 -2.07 -0.99
CA LEU A 53 13.50 -1.14 0.00
C LEU A 53 12.71 0.17 -0.17
N LEU A 54 11.93 0.54 0.83
CA LEU A 54 11.37 1.89 0.92
C LEU A 54 12.45 2.75 1.58
N ILE A 55 13.22 3.45 0.77
CA ILE A 55 14.21 4.42 1.26
C ILE A 55 13.40 5.45 2.04
N LEU A 56 13.60 5.47 3.37
CA LEU A 56 13.27 6.60 4.22
C LEU A 56 14.04 7.79 3.65
N LEU A 57 13.41 8.53 2.73
CA LEU A 57 13.79 9.90 2.46
C LEU A 57 13.50 10.65 3.75
N THR A 58 14.47 10.57 4.66
CA THR A 58 14.61 11.51 5.75
C THR A 58 14.62 12.88 5.09
N ALA A 59 13.53 13.62 5.26
CA ALA A 59 13.52 15.04 5.01
C ALA A 59 14.63 15.63 5.88
N THR A 60 15.78 15.85 5.24
CA THR A 60 16.85 16.67 5.77
C THR A 60 16.68 18.03 5.10
N SER A 61 16.51 19.04 5.95
CA SER A 61 16.37 20.48 5.68
C SER A 61 14.93 21.00 5.62
#